data_AF-A0A8J3QBZ0-F1
#
_entry.id   AF-A0A8J3QBZ0-F1
#
_cell.length_a   1.000
_cell.length_b   1.000
_cell.length_c   1.000
_cell.angle_alpha   90.00
_cell.angle_beta   90.00
_cell.angle_gamma   90.00
#
_symmetry.space_group_name_H-M   'P 1'
#
loop_
_entity.id
_entity.type
_entity.pdbx_description
1 polymer ?
#
loop_
_entity_poly.entity_id
_entity_poly.type
_entity_poly.pdbx_seq_one_letter_code
_entity_poly.pdbx_strand_id
1 'polypeptide(L)'
;MSAAVTLYASPAHAFGGGFVRDSAICPTGKVVIGGGAQVIGEGSADFLTVIQETAPGNVGGSPRAWMTAMKNNDLFNSHSLGLYAVCADAPFSGHELVQRNVTVGGLGFRRTTVSCPAGKVSLSGGATVVGEGSANFDTVIRESGPGNQPSSSSWLVAVENNSFSSHTIAITAVCANAPDGYQIVREDHALIGNSFLRDATSCPAGKVSIGGGMQVIGDGSADFGTKLQESSPGSTPSSTAWTTAMRNGPDAHTIGTFVVCADEPDGYEIVRKRVTIN
;
A
#
# COMPACT_ATOMS: atom_id res chain seq x y z
N MET A 1 20.74 12.57 -1.00
CA MET A 1 19.78 13.62 -0.57
C MET A 1 18.39 13.04 -0.75
N SER A 2 17.74 12.65 0.36
CA SER A 2 16.38 12.09 0.32
C SER A 2 15.39 13.23 0.10
N ALA A 3 14.63 13.20 -0.99
CA ALA A 3 13.56 14.16 -1.20
C ALA A 3 12.44 13.80 -0.22
N ALA A 4 12.28 14.61 0.83
CA ALA A 4 11.22 14.42 1.80
C ALA A 4 9.85 14.57 1.11
N VAL A 5 9.04 13.51 1.12
CA VAL A 5 7.61 13.61 0.86
C VAL A 5 7.02 14.54 1.93
N THR A 6 6.81 15.80 1.58
CA THR A 6 6.08 16.73 2.43
C THR A 6 4.62 16.60 2.08
N LEU A 7 3.94 15.65 2.73
CA LEU A 7 2.49 15.56 2.67
C LEU A 7 1.94 16.44 3.79
N TYR A 8 1.40 17.60 3.41
CA TYR A 8 0.50 18.30 4.32
C TYR A 8 -0.73 17.42 4.50
N ALA A 9 -0.86 16.81 5.68
CA ALA A 9 -2.08 16.16 6.12
C ALA A 9 -3.19 17.22 6.10
N SER A 10 -3.85 17.32 4.95
CA SER A 10 -5.04 18.13 4.80
C SER A 10 -6.18 17.39 5.50
N PRO A 11 -7.20 18.11 6.01
CA PRO A 11 -8.41 17.46 6.50
C PRO A 11 -8.99 16.54 5.42
N ALA A 12 -9.75 15.53 5.84
CA ALA A 12 -10.37 14.56 4.94
C ALA A 12 -11.12 15.30 3.81
N HIS A 13 -10.63 15.21 2.59
CA HIS A 13 -11.37 15.68 1.43
C HIS A 13 -11.92 14.44 0.74
N ALA A 14 -13.16 14.08 1.10
CA ALA A 14 -14.02 13.39 0.14
C ALA A 14 -14.29 14.43 -0.95
N PHE A 15 -13.58 14.32 -2.07
CA PHE A 15 -13.88 15.14 -3.22
C PHE A 15 -15.20 14.60 -3.80
N GLY A 16 -16.07 15.49 -4.27
CA GLY A 16 -17.28 15.07 -4.97
C GLY A 16 -16.93 14.09 -6.11
N GLY A 17 -17.79 13.10 -6.35
CA GLY A 17 -17.57 12.09 -7.39
C GLY A 17 -16.73 10.89 -6.93
N GLY A 18 -16.90 10.45 -5.68
CA GLY A 18 -16.41 9.15 -5.22
C GLY A 18 -14.89 9.01 -5.16
N PHE A 19 -14.18 10.07 -4.79
CA PHE A 19 -12.73 10.04 -4.58
C PHE A 19 -12.36 10.55 -3.19
N VAL A 20 -11.42 9.89 -2.53
CA VAL A 20 -10.84 10.32 -1.26
C VAL A 20 -9.32 10.26 -1.34
N ARG A 21 -8.66 11.24 -0.72
CA ARG A 21 -7.22 11.21 -0.46
C ARG A 21 -6.96 11.73 0.94
N ASP A 22 -6.42 10.87 1.80
CA ASP A 22 -6.29 11.16 3.22
C ASP A 22 -5.23 10.25 3.88
N SER A 23 -4.93 10.50 5.16
CA SER A 23 -3.88 9.80 5.89
C SER A 23 -4.34 9.30 7.25
N ALA A 24 -3.84 8.12 7.64
CA ALA A 24 -3.75 7.69 9.02
C ALA A 24 -2.41 8.13 9.61
N ILE A 25 -2.38 8.60 10.85
CA ILE A 25 -1.20 9.21 11.46
C ILE A 25 -0.85 8.47 12.75
N CYS A 26 0.38 7.98 12.84
CA CYS A 26 0.96 7.41 14.05
C CYS A 26 1.02 8.44 15.18
N PRO A 27 0.77 8.04 16.44
CA PRO A 27 0.91 8.90 17.61
C PRO A 27 2.29 9.51 17.78
N THR A 28 2.38 10.52 18.65
CA THR A 28 3.64 11.22 18.91
C THR A 28 4.63 10.31 19.62
N GLY A 29 5.89 10.35 19.18
CA GLY A 29 6.93 9.43 19.63
C GLY A 29 7.02 8.15 18.80
N LYS A 30 6.19 7.97 17.75
CA LYS A 30 6.21 6.79 16.87
C LYS A 30 6.59 7.14 15.44
N VAL A 31 6.97 6.13 14.66
CA VAL A 31 7.16 6.19 13.20
C VAL A 31 6.21 5.21 12.50
N VAL A 32 5.88 5.50 11.24
CA VAL A 32 5.10 4.61 10.38
C VAL A 32 6.01 3.51 9.82
N ILE A 33 5.61 2.26 9.99
CA ILE A 33 6.31 1.08 9.45
C ILE A 33 5.53 0.37 8.34
N GLY A 34 4.22 0.64 8.24
CA GLY A 34 3.35 0.15 7.18
C GLY A 34 1.98 0.81 7.22
N GLY A 35 1.06 0.36 6.37
CA GLY A 35 -0.31 0.85 6.33
C GLY A 35 -1.02 0.48 5.04
N GLY A 36 -2.20 1.05 4.85
CA GLY A 36 -3.00 0.85 3.65
C GLY A 36 -4.47 1.10 3.88
N ALA A 37 -5.34 0.45 3.11
CA ALA A 37 -6.78 0.65 3.23
C ALA A 37 -7.60 -0.60 2.85
N GLN A 38 -8.81 -0.65 3.40
CA GLN A 38 -9.84 -1.62 3.06
C GLN A 38 -11.24 -1.02 3.23
N VAL A 39 -12.24 -1.62 2.60
CA VAL A 39 -13.64 -1.41 2.94
C VAL A 39 -13.93 -2.14 4.26
N ILE A 40 -14.70 -1.52 5.15
CA ILE A 40 -14.96 -2.02 6.51
C ILE A 40 -16.46 -2.15 6.78
N GLY A 41 -16.84 -3.25 7.43
CA GLY A 41 -18.23 -3.49 7.86
C GLY A 41 -19.17 -4.01 6.77
N GLU A 42 -18.66 -4.33 5.58
CA GLU A 42 -19.46 -4.69 4.40
C GLU A 42 -19.19 -6.13 3.90
N GLY A 43 -18.50 -6.95 4.70
CA GLY A 43 -18.23 -8.35 4.38
C GLY A 43 -17.05 -8.55 3.43
N SER A 44 -17.23 -9.38 2.40
CA SER A 44 -16.18 -9.81 1.46
C SER A 44 -16.61 -9.72 -0.01
N ALA A 45 -17.58 -8.85 -0.31
CA ALA A 45 -18.00 -8.61 -1.68
C ALA A 45 -16.93 -7.86 -2.48
N ASP A 46 -17.11 -7.82 -3.80
CA ASP A 46 -16.37 -6.89 -4.64
C ASP A 46 -17.03 -5.52 -4.56
N PHE A 47 -16.33 -4.57 -3.95
CA PHE A 47 -16.83 -3.22 -3.69
C PHE A 47 -16.51 -2.23 -4.82
N LEU A 48 -15.84 -2.68 -5.90
CA LEU A 48 -15.47 -1.85 -7.05
C LEU A 48 -14.61 -0.61 -6.70
N THR A 49 -14.09 -0.53 -5.49
CA THR A 49 -13.12 0.49 -5.07
C THR A 49 -11.77 0.19 -5.69
N VAL A 50 -10.96 1.21 -5.95
CA VAL A 50 -9.57 1.05 -6.40
C VAL A 50 -8.64 1.94 -5.59
N ILE A 51 -7.48 1.39 -5.23
CA ILE A 51 -6.38 2.18 -4.66
C ILE A 51 -5.69 2.91 -5.81
N GLN A 52 -5.67 4.24 -5.73
CA GLN A 52 -4.99 5.10 -6.71
C GLN A 52 -3.60 5.52 -6.23
N GLU A 53 -3.44 5.69 -4.91
CA GLU A 53 -2.17 5.96 -4.25
C GLU A 53 -2.16 5.29 -2.87
N THR A 54 -1.00 4.82 -2.42
CA THR A 54 -0.79 4.32 -1.06
C THR A 54 0.69 4.40 -0.75
N ALA A 55 1.11 5.06 0.34
CA ALA A 55 2.54 5.19 0.67
C ALA A 55 2.76 5.77 2.08
N PRO A 56 3.95 5.58 2.66
CA PRO A 56 4.37 6.33 3.83
C PRO A 56 4.57 7.82 3.49
N GLY A 57 4.38 8.68 4.49
CA GLY A 57 4.48 10.12 4.37
C GLY A 57 4.98 10.79 5.65
N ASN A 58 5.46 12.04 5.52
CA ASN A 58 5.91 12.84 6.65
C ASN A 58 4.80 13.78 7.16
N VAL A 59 4.73 13.94 8.48
CA VAL A 59 3.92 14.96 9.15
C VAL A 59 4.83 15.74 10.10
N GLY A 60 4.90 17.07 9.95
CA GLY A 60 5.80 17.90 10.74
C GLY A 60 7.27 17.51 10.61
N GLY A 61 7.68 17.00 9.43
CA GLY A 61 9.04 16.52 9.18
C GLY A 61 9.36 15.11 9.70
N SER A 62 8.41 14.40 10.31
CA SER A 62 8.60 13.03 10.83
C SER A 62 7.82 12.00 10.01
N PRO A 63 8.39 10.81 9.70
CA PRO A 63 7.72 9.78 8.91
C PRO A 63 6.65 9.07 9.75
N ARG A 64 5.46 9.67 9.82
CA ARG A 64 4.40 9.31 10.76
C ARG A 64 3.05 9.08 10.12
N ALA A 65 2.91 9.33 8.82
CA ALA A 65 1.65 9.14 8.13
C ALA A 65 1.73 7.95 7.19
N TRP A 66 0.62 7.24 7.06
CA TRP A 66 0.33 6.44 5.88
C TRP A 66 -0.75 7.15 5.08
N MET A 67 -0.44 7.52 3.85
CA MET A 67 -1.38 8.19 2.94
C MET A 67 -2.04 7.15 2.05
N THR A 68 -3.32 7.37 1.75
CA THR A 68 -4.06 6.59 0.77
C THR A 68 -4.98 7.48 -0.04
N ALA A 69 -5.00 7.26 -1.35
CA ALA A 69 -6.01 7.77 -2.25
C ALA A 69 -6.82 6.60 -2.82
N MET A 70 -8.15 6.67 -2.73
CA MET A 70 -9.04 5.65 -3.28
C MET A 70 -10.18 6.27 -4.06
N LYS A 71 -10.60 5.54 -5.08
CA LYS A 71 -11.75 5.87 -5.92
C LYS A 71 -12.82 4.79 -5.74
N ASN A 72 -14.04 5.21 -5.49
CA ASN A 72 -15.22 4.39 -5.57
C ASN A 72 -15.72 4.37 -7.03
N ASN A 73 -15.78 3.18 -7.63
CA ASN A 73 -16.41 2.99 -8.94
C ASN A 73 -17.76 2.27 -8.84
N ASP A 74 -18.25 1.98 -7.63
CA ASP A 74 -19.64 1.64 -7.43
C ASP A 74 -20.49 2.91 -7.61
N LEU A 75 -21.36 2.90 -8.63
CA LEU A 75 -22.19 4.04 -8.99
C LEU A 75 -23.42 4.21 -8.09
N PHE A 76 -23.72 3.23 -7.26
CA PHE A 76 -24.97 3.15 -6.52
C PHE A 76 -24.78 3.06 -5.01
N ASN A 77 -23.62 2.61 -4.55
CA ASN A 77 -23.35 2.43 -3.13
C ASN A 77 -22.19 3.30 -2.66
N SER A 78 -22.35 3.85 -1.46
CA SER A 78 -21.24 4.42 -0.71
C SER A 78 -20.57 3.35 0.14
N HIS A 79 -19.27 3.48 0.34
CA HIS A 79 -18.48 2.53 1.11
C HIS A 79 -17.82 3.20 2.31
N SER A 80 -17.77 2.47 3.43
CA SER A 80 -17.00 2.85 4.60
C SER A 80 -15.57 2.31 4.46
N LEU A 81 -14.61 3.22 4.42
CA LEU A 81 -13.20 2.90 4.29
C LEU A 81 -12.50 2.97 5.64
N GLY A 82 -11.64 2.00 5.93
CA GLY A 82 -10.59 2.13 6.93
C GLY A 82 -9.29 2.50 6.26
N LEU A 83 -8.67 3.59 6.68
CA LEU A 83 -7.29 3.96 6.35
C LEU A 83 -6.40 3.62 7.54
N TYR A 84 -5.30 2.92 7.31
CA TYR A 84 -4.49 2.33 8.37
C TYR A 84 -3.06 2.85 8.32
N ALA A 85 -2.49 3.07 9.51
CA ALA A 85 -1.07 3.21 9.72
C ALA A 85 -0.63 2.17 10.76
N VAL A 86 0.41 1.41 10.43
CA VAL A 86 1.10 0.51 11.35
C VAL A 86 2.27 1.29 11.93
N CYS A 87 2.35 1.34 13.25
CA CYS A 87 3.24 2.24 13.98
C CYS A 87 4.13 1.46 14.96
N ALA A 88 5.31 2.00 15.22
CA ALA A 88 6.24 1.52 16.25
C ALA A 88 6.97 2.71 16.87
N ASP A 89 7.55 2.53 18.06
CA ASP A 89 8.27 3.59 18.78
C ASP A 89 9.46 4.13 17.99
N ALA A 90 9.69 5.44 18.13
CA ALA A 90 10.85 6.13 17.61
C ALA A 90 11.91 6.27 18.73
N PRO A 91 13.21 6.05 18.44
CA PRO A 91 13.75 5.64 17.14
C PRO A 91 13.51 4.16 16.84
N PHE A 92 13.08 3.86 15.61
CA PHE A 92 13.03 2.50 15.11
C PHE A 92 14.34 2.17 14.36
N SER A 93 14.95 1.02 14.65
CA SER A 93 16.31 0.69 14.24
C SER A 93 16.52 0.79 12.72
N GLY A 94 17.37 1.73 12.29
CA GLY A 94 17.68 1.94 10.88
C GLY A 94 16.52 2.44 10.02
N HIS A 95 15.41 2.90 10.61
CA HIS A 95 14.25 3.38 9.86
C HIS A 95 14.59 4.53 8.93
N GLU A 96 14.20 4.40 7.67
CA GLU A 96 14.23 5.48 6.68
C GLU A 96 13.19 5.26 5.58
N LEU A 97 12.74 6.36 4.97
CA LEU A 97 11.94 6.31 3.74
C LEU A 97 12.86 6.49 2.54
N VAL A 98 12.89 5.50 1.65
CA VAL A 98 13.66 5.56 0.40
C VAL A 98 12.71 5.72 -0.77
N GLN A 99 12.97 6.72 -1.61
CA GLN A 99 12.10 7.08 -2.72
C GLN A 99 12.83 7.02 -4.06
N ARG A 100 12.10 6.62 -5.10
CA ARG A 100 12.49 6.74 -6.49
C ARG A 100 11.35 7.30 -7.32
N ASN A 101 11.62 8.34 -8.10
CA ASN A 101 10.64 8.93 -9.01
C ASN A 101 10.71 8.26 -10.38
N VAL A 102 9.54 8.02 -10.96
CA VAL A 102 9.39 7.57 -12.35
C VAL A 102 8.28 8.36 -13.03
N THR A 103 8.43 8.63 -14.32
CA THR A 103 7.35 9.21 -15.12
C THR A 103 6.53 8.08 -15.72
N VAL A 104 5.20 8.16 -15.57
CA VAL A 104 4.25 7.30 -16.28
C VAL A 104 3.54 8.17 -17.30
N GLY A 105 3.70 7.83 -18.58
CA GLY A 105 3.04 8.55 -19.67
C GLY A 105 1.51 8.48 -19.56
N GLY A 106 0.82 9.39 -20.25
CA GLY A 106 -0.64 9.29 -20.39
C GLY A 106 -1.04 7.95 -21.02
N LEU A 107 -2.10 7.33 -20.49
CA LEU A 107 -2.54 5.97 -20.82
C LEU A 107 -1.44 4.91 -20.68
N GLY A 108 -0.46 5.18 -19.81
CA GLY A 108 0.74 4.38 -19.65
C GLY A 108 0.69 3.44 -18.44
N PHE A 109 1.51 2.41 -18.49
CA PHE A 109 1.74 1.48 -17.39
C PHE A 109 3.23 1.43 -17.02
N ARG A 110 3.53 1.34 -15.72
CA ARG A 110 4.90 1.19 -15.24
C ARG A 110 4.96 0.26 -14.03
N ARG A 111 5.67 -0.85 -14.19
CA ARG A 111 6.09 -1.75 -13.11
C ARG A 111 7.55 -1.52 -12.77
N THR A 112 7.87 -1.28 -11.51
CA THR A 112 9.25 -1.05 -11.09
C THR A 112 9.44 -1.20 -9.58
N THR A 113 10.69 -1.08 -9.12
CA THR A 113 11.06 -1.26 -7.71
C THR A 113 11.83 -0.06 -7.18
N VAL A 114 11.86 0.03 -5.84
CA VAL A 114 12.80 0.82 -5.06
C VAL A 114 13.51 -0.09 -4.07
N SER A 115 14.84 0.01 -3.99
CA SER A 115 15.65 -0.83 -3.11
C SER A 115 16.02 -0.10 -1.83
N CYS A 116 15.90 -0.80 -0.72
CA CYS A 116 16.47 -0.38 0.55
C CYS A 116 18.00 -0.39 0.50
N PRO A 117 18.67 0.43 1.31
CA PRO A 117 20.12 0.46 1.36
C PRO A 117 20.71 -0.88 1.82
N ALA A 118 21.99 -1.09 1.52
CA ALA A 118 22.68 -2.32 1.88
C ALA A 118 22.55 -2.61 3.38
N GLY A 119 22.19 -3.86 3.72
CA GLY A 119 21.98 -4.29 5.10
C GLY A 119 20.57 -4.02 5.67
N LYS A 120 19.70 -3.34 4.92
CA LYS A 120 18.31 -3.07 5.32
C LYS A 120 17.31 -3.91 4.55
N VAL A 121 16.15 -4.12 5.17
CA VAL A 121 14.99 -4.78 4.58
C VAL A 121 13.86 -3.79 4.34
N SER A 122 12.96 -4.11 3.42
CA SER A 122 11.72 -3.38 3.20
C SER A 122 10.64 -3.94 4.12
N LEU A 123 10.04 -3.05 4.93
CA LEU A 123 8.92 -3.39 5.80
C LEU A 123 7.59 -3.24 5.07
N SER A 124 7.49 -2.17 4.28
CA SER A 124 6.30 -1.77 3.55
C SER A 124 6.68 -0.78 2.44
N GLY A 125 5.71 -0.34 1.64
CA GLY A 125 5.89 0.71 0.66
C GLY A 125 4.66 0.95 -0.20
N GLY A 126 4.84 1.75 -1.23
CA GLY A 126 3.83 1.98 -2.26
C GLY A 126 4.19 3.17 -3.14
N ALA A 127 3.20 3.83 -3.72
CA ALA A 127 3.40 4.94 -4.64
C ALA A 127 2.39 6.07 -4.51
N THR A 128 2.83 7.26 -4.92
CA THR A 128 2.06 8.52 -4.89
C THR A 128 2.38 9.38 -6.11
N VAL A 129 1.44 10.21 -6.53
CA VAL A 129 1.71 11.28 -7.49
C VAL A 129 2.37 12.45 -6.75
N VAL A 130 3.46 12.99 -7.31
CA VAL A 130 4.23 14.07 -6.66
C VAL A 130 4.31 15.34 -7.50
N GLY A 131 4.19 16.48 -6.82
CA GLY A 131 4.31 17.80 -7.45
C GLY A 131 3.04 18.33 -8.10
N GLU A 132 1.92 17.61 -7.99
CA GLU A 132 0.68 17.91 -8.73
C GLU A 132 -0.53 18.21 -7.81
N GLY A 133 -0.31 18.34 -6.50
CA GLY A 133 -1.36 18.66 -5.52
C GLY A 133 -2.09 17.42 -4.99
N SER A 134 -3.41 17.52 -4.83
CA SER A 134 -4.27 16.49 -4.20
C SER A 134 -5.50 16.12 -5.03
N ALA A 135 -5.50 16.46 -6.32
CA ALA A 135 -6.58 16.10 -7.23
C ALA A 135 -6.65 14.56 -7.44
N ASN A 136 -7.75 14.10 -8.05
CA ASN A 136 -7.78 12.75 -8.61
C ASN A 136 -6.98 12.76 -9.92
N PHE A 137 -5.88 12.02 -9.95
CA PHE A 137 -4.98 11.92 -11.12
C PHE A 137 -5.30 10.73 -12.03
N ASP A 138 -6.37 9.99 -11.74
CA ASP A 138 -6.80 8.80 -12.49
C ASP A 138 -5.71 7.71 -12.60
N THR A 139 -4.84 7.63 -11.59
CA THR A 139 -3.89 6.52 -11.45
C THR A 139 -4.56 5.32 -10.80
N VAL A 140 -4.03 4.13 -11.06
CA VAL A 140 -4.46 2.89 -10.41
C VAL A 140 -3.23 2.10 -9.98
N ILE A 141 -3.17 1.74 -8.71
CA ILE A 141 -2.19 0.77 -8.23
C ILE A 141 -2.62 -0.61 -8.70
N ARG A 142 -1.78 -1.20 -9.54
CA ARG A 142 -1.96 -2.54 -10.11
C ARG A 142 -1.34 -3.58 -9.20
N GLU A 143 -0.16 -3.29 -8.68
CA GLU A 143 0.59 -4.15 -7.75
C GLU A 143 1.27 -3.27 -6.70
N SER A 144 1.37 -3.76 -5.46
CA SER A 144 2.21 -3.15 -4.43
C SER A 144 2.55 -4.23 -3.42
N GLY A 145 3.82 -4.51 -3.21
CA GLY A 145 4.27 -5.55 -2.29
C GLY A 145 5.79 -5.68 -2.24
N PRO A 146 6.31 -6.60 -1.40
CA PRO A 146 7.74 -6.91 -1.38
C PRO A 146 8.23 -7.28 -2.77
N GLY A 147 9.37 -6.71 -3.22
CA GLY A 147 9.92 -6.97 -4.55
C GLY A 147 10.42 -8.40 -4.73
N ASN A 148 10.92 -8.70 -5.95
CA ASN A 148 11.31 -10.04 -6.39
C ASN A 148 12.05 -10.82 -5.28
N GLN A 149 11.36 -11.84 -4.78
CA GLN A 149 11.91 -12.80 -3.85
C GLN A 149 13.09 -13.54 -4.52
N PRO A 150 14.17 -13.82 -3.78
CA PRO A 150 14.25 -13.83 -2.32
C PRO A 150 14.68 -12.50 -1.68
N SER A 151 14.79 -11.39 -2.42
CA SER A 151 15.29 -10.15 -1.80
C SER A 151 14.19 -9.45 -0.99
N SER A 152 14.32 -9.51 0.34
CA SER A 152 13.50 -8.73 1.28
C SER A 152 13.83 -7.24 1.26
N SER A 153 14.80 -6.80 0.46
CA SER A 153 15.38 -5.46 0.48
C SER A 153 14.79 -4.52 -0.58
N SER A 154 13.65 -4.82 -1.18
CA SER A 154 13.01 -3.92 -2.14
C SER A 154 11.49 -3.93 -2.04
N TRP A 155 10.88 -2.83 -2.46
CA TRP A 155 9.44 -2.73 -2.64
C TRP A 155 9.11 -2.57 -4.11
N LEU A 156 8.15 -3.34 -4.60
CA LEU A 156 7.66 -3.29 -5.97
C LEU A 156 6.33 -2.57 -6.01
N VAL A 157 6.16 -1.75 -7.05
CA VAL A 157 4.86 -1.18 -7.42
C VAL A 157 4.66 -1.27 -8.92
N ALA A 158 3.43 -1.57 -9.32
CA ALA A 158 2.94 -1.34 -10.66
C ALA A 158 1.84 -0.28 -10.63
N VAL A 159 1.98 0.75 -11.46
CA VAL A 159 1.01 1.84 -11.58
C VAL A 159 0.59 1.98 -13.03
N GLU A 160 -0.72 2.06 -13.24
CA GLU A 160 -1.32 2.50 -14.49
C GLU A 160 -1.77 3.95 -14.34
N ASN A 161 -1.63 4.72 -15.41
CA ASN A 161 -2.14 6.06 -15.56
C ASN A 161 -3.25 6.06 -16.61
N ASN A 162 -4.51 6.24 -16.19
CA ASN A 162 -5.65 6.29 -17.10
C ASN A 162 -5.93 7.70 -17.65
N SER A 163 -5.18 8.71 -17.21
CA SER A 163 -5.27 10.06 -17.74
C SER A 163 -4.48 10.20 -19.06
N PHE A 164 -4.82 11.22 -19.86
CA PHE A 164 -4.04 11.56 -21.06
C PHE A 164 -2.76 12.35 -20.77
N SER A 165 -2.57 12.79 -19.52
CA SER A 165 -1.40 13.56 -19.09
C SER A 165 -0.38 12.65 -18.44
N SER A 166 0.91 12.96 -18.58
CA SER A 166 1.96 12.22 -17.88
C SER A 166 2.03 12.64 -16.42
N HIS A 167 2.21 11.69 -15.52
CA HIS A 167 2.37 11.95 -14.08
C HIS A 167 3.74 11.51 -13.58
N THR A 168 4.27 12.24 -12.60
CA THR A 168 5.46 11.79 -11.86
C THR A 168 5.04 11.03 -10.63
N ILE A 169 5.41 9.74 -10.60
CA ILE A 169 5.09 8.82 -9.53
C ILE A 169 6.31 8.63 -8.65
N ALA A 170 6.19 8.94 -7.36
CA ALA A 170 7.16 8.59 -6.34
C ALA A 170 6.83 7.21 -5.78
N ILE A 171 7.78 6.29 -5.91
CA ILE A 171 7.71 4.96 -5.33
C ILE A 171 8.56 4.98 -4.07
N THR A 172 7.97 4.61 -2.94
CA THR A 172 8.59 4.74 -1.63
C THR A 172 8.58 3.41 -0.90
N ALA A 173 9.71 3.02 -0.36
CA ALA A 173 9.82 1.92 0.60
C ALA A 173 10.07 2.47 2.01
N VAL A 174 9.43 1.83 2.99
CA VAL A 174 9.84 1.90 4.38
C VAL A 174 10.97 0.88 4.56
N CYS A 175 12.17 1.38 4.84
CA CYS A 175 13.36 0.57 5.03
C CYS A 175 13.80 0.61 6.49
N ALA A 176 14.31 -0.50 7.01
CA ALA A 176 14.85 -0.57 8.35
C ALA A 176 15.92 -1.67 8.46
N ASN A 177 16.65 -1.69 9.58
CA ASN A 177 17.31 -2.92 9.98
C ASN A 177 16.23 -3.99 10.19
N ALA A 178 16.53 -5.25 9.84
CA ALA A 178 15.55 -6.32 10.02
C ALA A 178 15.12 -6.38 11.50
N PRO A 179 13.83 -6.17 11.81
CA PRO A 179 13.34 -6.34 13.17
C PRO A 179 13.45 -7.82 13.58
N ASP A 180 13.37 -8.06 14.89
CA ASP A 180 13.38 -9.42 15.42
C ASP A 180 12.26 -10.25 14.80
N GLY A 181 12.59 -11.50 14.48
CA GLY A 181 11.64 -12.40 13.82
C GLY A 181 11.23 -11.99 12.40
N TYR A 182 11.91 -11.03 11.74
CA TYR A 182 11.55 -10.59 10.39
C TYR A 182 11.42 -11.76 9.40
N GLN A 183 10.29 -11.84 8.71
CA GLN A 183 10.08 -12.77 7.60
C GLN A 183 8.99 -12.26 6.66
N ILE A 184 9.02 -12.72 5.41
CA ILE A 184 7.98 -12.47 4.43
C ILE A 184 7.27 -13.81 4.17
N VAL A 185 5.96 -13.85 4.37
CA VAL A 185 5.11 -14.98 3.99
C VAL A 185 4.41 -14.63 2.68
N ARG A 186 4.30 -15.63 1.81
CA ARG A 186 3.67 -15.53 0.50
C ARG A 186 2.72 -16.69 0.29
N GLU A 187 1.55 -16.39 -0.28
CA GLU A 187 0.59 -17.37 -0.77
C GLU A 187 0.29 -17.07 -2.24
N ASP A 188 0.24 -18.11 -3.07
CA ASP A 188 0.00 -17.98 -4.51
C ASP A 188 -1.43 -18.33 -4.87
N HIS A 189 -2.01 -17.54 -5.77
CA HIS A 189 -3.37 -17.69 -6.24
C HIS A 189 -3.41 -17.70 -7.77
N ALA A 190 -3.91 -18.79 -8.33
CA ALA A 190 -4.21 -18.86 -9.75
C ALA A 190 -5.53 -18.13 -10.03
N LEU A 191 -5.48 -17.07 -10.83
CA LEU A 191 -6.63 -16.26 -11.18
C LEU A 191 -7.13 -16.62 -12.57
N ILE A 192 -8.45 -16.66 -12.73
CA ILE A 192 -9.09 -16.71 -14.04
C ILE A 192 -9.42 -15.29 -14.50
N GLY A 193 -9.62 -15.10 -15.80
CA GLY A 193 -10.00 -13.80 -16.35
C GLY A 193 -11.26 -13.23 -15.71
N ASN A 194 -11.26 -11.93 -15.41
CA ASN A 194 -12.35 -11.15 -14.83
C ASN A 194 -12.82 -11.62 -13.44
N SER A 195 -12.01 -12.39 -12.71
CA SER A 195 -12.31 -12.81 -11.34
C SER A 195 -12.10 -11.69 -10.31
N PHE A 196 -12.68 -11.88 -9.14
CA PHE A 196 -12.38 -11.12 -7.93
C PHE A 196 -11.74 -12.06 -6.90
N LEU A 197 -10.71 -11.59 -6.20
CA LEU A 197 -10.12 -12.27 -5.06
C LEU A 197 -10.08 -11.30 -3.89
N ARG A 198 -10.45 -11.79 -2.71
CA ARG A 198 -10.12 -11.17 -1.43
C ARG A 198 -9.62 -12.24 -0.49
N ASP A 199 -8.41 -12.07 0.01
CA ASP A 199 -7.77 -13.04 0.90
C ASP A 199 -6.83 -12.38 1.89
N ALA A 200 -6.48 -13.11 2.96
CA ALA A 200 -5.59 -12.65 4.01
C ALA A 200 -4.47 -13.65 4.26
N THR A 201 -3.23 -13.24 3.97
CA THR A 201 -2.04 -14.03 4.26
C THR A 201 -1.61 -13.80 5.70
N SER A 202 -1.37 -14.89 6.44
CA SER A 202 -1.15 -14.85 7.89
C SER A 202 0.33 -14.98 8.28
N CYS A 203 0.71 -14.24 9.31
CA CYS A 203 1.98 -14.40 10.00
C CYS A 203 2.02 -15.69 10.82
N PRO A 204 3.19 -16.31 10.95
CA PRO A 204 3.38 -17.44 11.84
C PRO A 204 3.07 -17.07 13.30
N ALA A 205 2.73 -18.07 14.10
CA ALA A 205 2.38 -17.89 15.50
C ALA A 205 3.46 -17.10 16.26
N GLY A 206 3.02 -16.15 17.10
CA GLY A 206 3.89 -15.29 17.89
C GLY A 206 4.34 -14.00 17.17
N LYS A 207 3.92 -13.76 15.93
CA LYS A 207 4.32 -12.59 15.14
C LYS A 207 3.14 -11.73 14.71
N VAL A 208 3.43 -10.47 14.45
CA VAL A 208 2.46 -9.47 13.96
C VAL A 208 2.77 -9.06 12.53
N SER A 209 1.75 -8.60 11.82
CA SER A 209 1.89 -8.04 10.46
C SER A 209 2.38 -6.59 10.54
N ILE A 210 3.47 -6.29 9.87
CA ILE A 210 4.07 -4.94 9.79
C ILE A 210 3.96 -4.31 8.40
N GLY A 211 3.61 -5.10 7.39
CA GLY A 211 3.38 -4.68 6.01
C GLY A 211 2.87 -5.84 5.17
N GLY A 212 2.62 -5.60 3.90
CA GLY A 212 2.16 -6.64 2.98
C GLY A 212 1.61 -6.06 1.70
N GLY A 213 1.02 -6.92 0.87
CA GLY A 213 0.43 -6.51 -0.39
C GLY A 213 0.37 -7.66 -1.38
N MET A 214 0.36 -7.36 -2.66
CA MET A 214 0.27 -8.36 -3.71
C MET A 214 1.05 -7.98 -4.96
N GLN A 215 1.43 -8.98 -5.75
CA GLN A 215 2.07 -8.77 -7.04
C GLN A 215 1.79 -9.95 -7.98
N VAL A 216 1.92 -9.71 -9.29
CA VAL A 216 1.92 -10.76 -10.31
C VAL A 216 3.24 -11.54 -10.23
N ILE A 217 3.16 -12.87 -10.34
CA ILE A 217 4.31 -13.78 -10.19
C ILE A 217 4.56 -14.53 -11.48
N GLY A 218 5.84 -14.65 -11.87
CA GLY A 218 6.28 -15.56 -12.94
C GLY A 218 6.10 -14.98 -14.34
N ASP A 219 5.34 -13.89 -14.48
CA ASP A 219 4.97 -13.30 -15.75
C ASP A 219 5.71 -11.98 -16.07
N GLY A 220 6.84 -11.74 -15.41
CA GLY A 220 7.74 -10.62 -15.70
C GLY A 220 7.13 -9.24 -15.43
N SER A 221 6.99 -8.40 -16.45
CA SER A 221 6.47 -7.03 -16.32
C SER A 221 5.26 -6.75 -17.20
N ALA A 222 4.53 -7.80 -17.59
CA ALA A 222 3.28 -7.65 -18.33
C ALA A 222 2.21 -6.99 -17.45
N ASP A 223 1.35 -6.20 -18.09
CA ASP A 223 0.15 -5.65 -17.46
C ASP A 223 -1.02 -6.61 -17.70
N PHE A 224 -1.53 -7.19 -16.61
CA PHE A 224 -2.67 -8.11 -16.64
C PHE A 224 -4.00 -7.42 -16.35
N GLY A 225 -4.02 -6.09 -16.19
CA GLY A 225 -5.23 -5.36 -15.84
C GLY A 225 -5.73 -5.64 -14.42
N THR A 226 -4.88 -6.20 -13.55
CA THR A 226 -5.14 -6.42 -12.12
C THR A 226 -5.35 -5.09 -11.40
N LYS A 227 -6.45 -4.91 -10.67
CA LYS A 227 -6.74 -3.68 -9.90
C LYS A 227 -6.66 -3.98 -8.42
N LEU A 228 -5.73 -3.36 -7.71
CA LEU A 228 -5.67 -3.44 -6.26
C LEU A 228 -6.82 -2.63 -5.66
N GLN A 229 -7.70 -3.30 -4.91
CA GLN A 229 -8.83 -2.66 -4.23
C GLN A 229 -8.55 -2.47 -2.74
N GLU A 230 -7.89 -3.45 -2.12
CA GLU A 230 -7.53 -3.41 -0.70
C GLU A 230 -6.10 -3.93 -0.49
N SER A 231 -5.40 -3.32 0.44
CA SER A 231 -4.14 -3.81 1.00
C SER A 231 -4.03 -3.21 2.38
N SER A 232 -4.20 -4.01 3.43
CA SER A 232 -4.27 -3.48 4.79
C SER A 232 -3.96 -4.55 5.84
N PRO A 233 -3.59 -4.16 7.07
CA PRO A 233 -3.47 -5.10 8.17
C PRO A 233 -4.83 -5.61 8.68
N GLY A 234 -5.96 -5.12 8.18
CA GLY A 234 -7.32 -5.62 8.47
C GLY A 234 -7.90 -5.22 9.84
N SER A 235 -7.19 -5.52 10.92
CA SER A 235 -7.69 -5.38 12.30
C SER A 235 -6.92 -4.34 13.12
N THR A 236 -7.55 -3.86 14.20
CA THR A 236 -6.96 -2.96 15.21
C THR A 236 -7.25 -3.51 16.60
N PRO A 237 -6.39 -3.30 17.62
CA PRO A 237 -5.17 -2.49 17.60
C PRO A 237 -3.93 -3.23 17.06
N SER A 238 -4.03 -4.54 16.83
CA SER A 238 -2.97 -5.37 16.27
C SER A 238 -3.54 -6.29 15.19
N SER A 239 -2.65 -6.86 14.38
CA SER A 239 -3.02 -7.88 13.41
C SER A 239 -1.88 -8.86 13.19
N THR A 240 -2.25 -10.10 12.88
CA THR A 240 -1.33 -11.17 12.49
C THR A 240 -1.50 -11.54 11.02
N ALA A 241 -2.24 -10.75 10.23
CA ALA A 241 -2.49 -11.06 8.83
C ALA A 241 -2.57 -9.78 7.99
N TRP A 242 -2.29 -9.92 6.69
CA TRP A 242 -2.44 -8.84 5.73
C TRP A 242 -3.52 -9.17 4.72
N THR A 243 -4.59 -8.36 4.71
CA THR A 243 -5.71 -8.50 3.79
C THR A 243 -5.38 -7.82 2.47
N THR A 244 -5.66 -8.52 1.38
CA THR A 244 -5.59 -7.98 0.02
C THR A 244 -6.88 -8.30 -0.71
N ALA A 245 -7.35 -7.36 -1.51
CA ALA A 245 -8.47 -7.57 -2.42
C ALA A 245 -8.14 -6.99 -3.78
N MET A 246 -8.53 -7.69 -4.83
CA MET A 246 -8.23 -7.29 -6.19
C MET A 246 -9.30 -7.78 -7.17
N ARG A 247 -9.39 -7.08 -8.30
CA ARG A 247 -10.15 -7.54 -9.47
C ARG A 247 -9.18 -7.79 -10.62
N ASN A 248 -9.26 -8.99 -11.21
CA ASN A 248 -8.45 -9.39 -12.33
C ASN A 248 -8.96 -8.76 -13.64
N GLY A 249 -8.04 -8.47 -14.55
CA GLY A 249 -8.34 -8.16 -15.95
C GLY A 249 -8.74 -9.42 -16.74
N PRO A 250 -8.78 -9.34 -18.08
CA PRO A 250 -9.34 -10.40 -18.92
C PRO A 250 -8.48 -11.68 -18.94
N ASP A 251 -7.19 -11.56 -18.65
CA ASP A 251 -6.23 -12.66 -18.80
C ASP A 251 -6.00 -13.41 -17.48
N ALA A 252 -5.91 -14.73 -17.58
CA ALA A 252 -5.55 -15.59 -16.46
C ALA A 252 -4.05 -15.47 -16.15
N HIS A 253 -3.68 -15.45 -14.88
CA HIS A 253 -2.30 -15.38 -14.40
C HIS A 253 -2.21 -15.78 -12.93
N THR A 254 -1.00 -15.79 -12.37
CA THR A 254 -0.79 -16.05 -10.93
C THR A 254 -0.41 -14.77 -10.19
N ILE A 255 -1.03 -14.55 -9.04
CA ILE A 255 -0.61 -13.52 -8.10
C ILE A 255 -0.06 -14.15 -6.83
N GLY A 256 0.84 -13.45 -6.18
CA GLY A 256 1.23 -13.71 -4.80
C GLY A 256 0.59 -12.68 -3.89
N THR A 257 -0.02 -13.11 -2.79
CA THR A 257 -0.38 -12.27 -1.65
C THR A 257 0.69 -12.39 -0.58
N PHE A 258 1.02 -11.28 0.07
CA PHE A 258 2.19 -11.17 0.95
C PHE A 258 1.81 -10.55 2.28
N VAL A 259 2.44 -11.05 3.34
CA VAL A 259 2.55 -10.37 4.63
C VAL A 259 4.00 -10.31 5.04
N VAL A 260 4.42 -9.14 5.51
CA VAL A 260 5.70 -8.92 6.19
C VAL A 260 5.45 -9.02 7.67
N CYS A 261 6.15 -9.94 8.33
CA CYS A 261 5.96 -10.30 9.72
C CYS A 261 7.21 -9.99 10.53
N ALA A 262 7.02 -9.69 11.81
CA ALA A 262 8.07 -9.57 12.81
C ALA A 262 7.54 -9.99 14.18
N ASP A 263 8.44 -10.23 15.12
CA ASP A 263 8.08 -10.19 16.54
C ASP A 263 7.54 -8.77 16.83
N GLU A 264 6.57 -8.66 17.75
CA GLU A 264 5.88 -7.39 17.99
C GLU A 264 6.88 -6.28 18.37
N PRO A 265 7.07 -5.24 17.52
CA PRO A 265 8.03 -4.19 17.83
C PRO A 265 7.61 -3.34 19.02
N ASP A 266 8.57 -2.67 19.66
CA ASP A 266 8.28 -1.75 20.76
C ASP A 266 7.23 -0.71 20.37
N GLY A 267 6.19 -0.61 21.19
CA GLY A 267 5.08 0.30 20.96
C GLY A 267 4.29 0.01 19.68
N TYR A 268 4.25 -1.24 19.23
CA TYR A 268 3.43 -1.61 18.08
C TYR A 268 1.96 -1.23 18.28
N GLU A 269 1.40 -0.53 17.29
CA GLU A 269 -0.04 -0.32 17.20
C GLU A 269 -0.47 -0.10 15.75
N ILE A 270 -1.72 -0.46 15.46
CA ILE A 270 -2.39 -0.11 14.22
C ILE A 270 -3.42 0.96 14.51
N VAL A 271 -3.22 2.13 13.91
CA VAL A 271 -4.15 3.24 13.94
C VAL A 271 -5.08 3.13 12.74
N ARG A 272 -6.38 3.38 12.95
CA ARG A 272 -7.37 3.42 11.88
C ARG A 272 -8.10 4.76 11.87
N LYS A 273 -8.15 5.39 10.70
CA LYS A 273 -9.07 6.47 10.37
C LYS A 273 -10.23 5.92 9.55
N ARG A 274 -11.46 6.30 9.88
CA ARG A 274 -12.65 5.95 9.09
C ARG A 274 -13.02 7.10 8.17
N VAL A 275 -13.33 6.79 6.92
CA VAL A 275 -13.83 7.75 5.94
C VAL A 275 -14.93 7.10 5.12
N THR A 276 -15.97 7.84 4.75
CA THR A 276 -17.00 7.37 3.80
C THR A 276 -16.70 7.95 2.43
N ILE A 277 -16.80 7.11 1.41
CA ILE A 277 -16.68 7.50 0.00
C ILE A 277 -18.01 7.20 -0.70
N ASN A 278 -18.50 8.15 -1.49
CA ASN A 278 -19.76 8.03 -2.23
C ASN A 278 -19.57 7.52 -3.65
#